data_AF-A0A6A8LT32-F1
#
_entry.id   AF-A0A6A8LT32-F1
#
_cell.length_a   1.000
_cell.length_b   1.000
_cell.length_c   1.000
_cell.angle_alpha   90.00
_cell.angle_beta   90.00
_cell.angle_gamma   90.00
#
_symmetry.space_group_name_H-M   'P 1'
#
loop_
_entity.id
_entity.type
_entity.pdbx_description
1 polymer ?
#
loop_
_entity_poly.entity_id
_entity_poly.type
_entity_poly.pdbx_seq_one_letter_code
_entity_poly.pdbx_strand_id
1 'polypeptide(L)'
;MKKTKIVSTLGPASSDLDTIVKLIEAGANVFRFNFSHGDHEEHLGRMNLVHEAEKITGKTVGFLLDTKGAEIRTTVQKEGKIHFAIGDEVRISMDDSI
;
A
#
# COMPACT_ATOMS: atom_id res chain seq x y z
N MET A 1 -5.18 -26.82 -12.46
CA MET A 1 -4.52 -25.90 -11.49
C MET A 1 -4.10 -24.62 -12.19
N LYS A 2 -4.37 -23.45 -11.57
CA LYS A 2 -3.88 -22.15 -12.05
C LYS A 2 -2.38 -22.04 -11.73
N LYS A 3 -1.54 -21.89 -12.76
CA LYS A 3 -0.06 -21.81 -12.59
C LYS A 3 0.39 -20.41 -12.17
N THR A 4 -0.21 -19.37 -12.75
CA THR A 4 0.06 -17.97 -12.40
C THR A 4 -0.54 -17.62 -11.05
N LYS A 5 0.22 -16.92 -10.21
CA LYS A 5 -0.21 -16.41 -8.90
C LYS A 5 -0.49 -14.90 -8.96
N ILE A 6 -1.43 -14.45 -8.15
CA ILE A 6 -1.85 -13.05 -8.06
C ILE A 6 -1.35 -12.44 -6.75
N VAL A 7 -0.63 -11.33 -6.86
CA VAL A 7 -0.22 -10.49 -5.74
C VAL A 7 -1.06 -9.22 -5.76
N SER A 8 -1.76 -8.93 -4.67
CA SER A 8 -2.63 -7.74 -4.54
C SER A 8 -2.10 -6.83 -3.44
N THR A 9 -1.92 -5.54 -3.72
CA THR A 9 -1.55 -4.55 -2.68
C THR A 9 -2.79 -4.15 -1.90
N LEU A 10 -2.75 -4.27 -0.57
CA LEU A 10 -3.82 -3.78 0.28
C LEU A 10 -3.61 -2.29 0.57
N GLY A 11 -4.67 -1.50 0.42
CA GLY A 11 -4.69 -0.08 0.71
C GLY A 11 -6.06 0.39 1.18
N PRO A 12 -6.31 1.71 1.25
CA PRO A 12 -7.57 2.27 1.78
C PRO A 12 -8.84 1.78 1.07
N ALA A 13 -8.74 1.46 -0.23
CA ALA A 13 -9.88 0.95 -1.02
C ALA A 13 -10.14 -0.55 -0.81
N SER A 14 -9.31 -1.25 -0.05
CA SER A 14 -9.35 -2.71 0.09
C SER A 14 -8.98 -3.16 1.51
N SER A 15 -9.30 -2.36 2.52
CA SER A 15 -8.90 -2.58 3.91
C SER A 15 -10.04 -3.02 4.83
N ASP A 16 -11.19 -3.40 4.29
CA ASP A 16 -12.29 -4.01 5.04
C ASP A 16 -12.36 -5.52 4.79
N LEU A 17 -12.97 -6.24 5.74
CA LEU A 17 -13.02 -7.70 5.75
C LEU A 17 -13.76 -8.28 4.53
N ASP A 18 -14.89 -7.69 4.14
CA ASP A 18 -15.72 -8.17 3.03
C ASP A 18 -14.97 -8.07 1.69
N THR A 19 -14.28 -6.94 1.47
CA THR A 19 -13.43 -6.78 0.30
C THR A 19 -12.29 -7.79 0.27
N ILE A 20 -11.62 -8.03 1.41
CA ILE A 20 -10.52 -9.01 1.48
C ILE A 20 -11.02 -10.43 1.19
N VAL A 21 -12.18 -10.83 1.74
CA VAL A 21 -12.83 -12.11 1.44
C VAL A 21 -13.08 -12.25 -0.06
N LYS A 22 -13.69 -11.23 -0.68
CA LYS A 22 -13.95 -11.22 -2.13
C LYS A 22 -12.66 -11.32 -2.96
N LEU A 23 -11.57 -10.69 -2.53
CA LEU A 23 -10.27 -10.79 -3.20
C LEU A 23 -9.68 -12.20 -3.13
N ILE A 24 -9.76 -12.87 -1.97
CA ILE A 24 -9.32 -14.25 -1.81
C ILE A 24 -10.18 -15.19 -2.67
N GLU A 25 -11.49 -14.99 -2.70
CA GLU A 25 -12.42 -15.78 -3.52
C GLU A 25 -12.15 -15.59 -5.02
N ALA A 26 -11.86 -14.36 -5.45
CA ALA A 26 -11.47 -14.02 -6.82
C ALA A 26 -10.08 -14.57 -7.22
N GLY A 27 -9.29 -15.05 -6.25
CA GLY A 27 -8.06 -15.79 -6.49
C GLY A 27 -6.78 -15.05 -6.16
N ALA A 28 -6.82 -14.04 -5.28
CA ALA A 28 -5.60 -13.50 -4.66
C ALA A 28 -4.81 -14.62 -3.98
N ASN A 29 -3.48 -14.61 -4.15
CA ASN A 29 -2.59 -15.61 -3.56
C ASN A 29 -1.64 -15.00 -2.53
N VAL A 30 -1.31 -13.73 -2.68
CA VAL A 30 -0.43 -12.99 -1.77
C VAL A 30 -1.00 -11.59 -1.59
N PHE A 31 -1.05 -11.10 -0.36
CA PHE A 31 -1.28 -9.70 -0.07
C PHE A 31 0.03 -8.98 0.21
N ARG A 32 0.24 -7.86 -0.50
CA ARG A 32 1.38 -6.98 -0.34
C ARG A 32 1.01 -5.84 0.62
N PHE A 33 1.83 -5.67 1.65
CA PHE A 33 1.78 -4.57 2.61
C PHE A 33 2.90 -3.59 2.27
N ASN A 34 2.56 -2.44 1.71
CA ASN A 34 3.52 -1.44 1.29
C ASN A 34 3.88 -0.52 2.47
N PHE A 35 5.08 -0.69 3.03
CA PHE A 35 5.54 0.05 4.22
C PHE A 35 6.06 1.46 3.89
N SER A 36 5.94 1.89 2.63
CA SER A 36 6.18 3.30 2.26
C SER A 36 5.05 4.23 2.74
N HIS A 37 3.95 3.66 3.25
CA HIS A 37 2.76 4.31 3.78
C HIS A 37 2.23 3.55 5.01
N GLY A 38 1.44 4.23 5.84
CA GLY A 38 0.83 3.66 7.05
C GLY A 38 1.83 3.43 8.18
N ASP A 39 1.32 3.34 9.40
CA ASP A 39 2.10 2.96 10.59
C ASP A 39 1.99 1.47 10.90
N HIS A 40 2.70 1.02 11.94
CA HIS A 40 2.68 -0.39 12.35
C HIS A 40 1.31 -0.87 12.82
N GLU A 41 0.51 0.00 13.46
CA GLU A 41 -0.82 -0.37 13.97
C GLU A 41 -1.79 -0.60 12.80
N GLU A 42 -1.76 0.27 11.80
CA GLU A 42 -2.53 0.15 10.56
C GLU A 42 -2.19 -1.15 9.81
N HIS A 43 -0.89 -1.47 9.68
CA HIS A 43 -0.47 -2.71 9.04
C HIS A 43 -0.89 -3.95 9.84
N LEU A 44 -0.75 -3.93 11.18
CA LEU A 44 -1.22 -5.01 12.04
C LEU A 44 -2.73 -5.23 11.91
N GLY A 45 -3.51 -4.16 11.91
CA GLY A 45 -4.96 -4.21 11.70
C GLY A 45 -5.32 -4.91 10.38
N ARG A 46 -4.66 -4.53 9.28
CA ARG A 46 -4.84 -5.21 7.97
C ARG A 46 -4.44 -6.68 8.01
N MET A 47 -3.34 -7.03 8.68
CA MET A 47 -2.90 -8.42 8.77
C MET A 47 -3.92 -9.29 9.52
N ASN A 48 -4.48 -8.77 10.60
CA ASN A 48 -5.53 -9.45 11.36
C ASN A 48 -6.78 -9.69 10.50
N LEU A 49 -7.21 -8.70 9.72
CA LEU A 49 -8.33 -8.86 8.78
C LEU A 49 -8.07 -9.92 7.71
N VAL A 50 -6.83 -10.01 7.19
CA VAL A 50 -6.46 -11.09 6.27
C VAL A 50 -6.59 -12.44 6.95
N HIS A 51 -6.09 -12.61 8.17
CA HIS A 51 -6.24 -13.88 8.91
C HIS A 51 -7.71 -14.23 9.20
N GLU A 52 -8.56 -13.25 9.45
CA GLU A 52 -10.00 -13.47 9.58
C GLU A 52 -10.63 -13.92 8.24
N ALA A 53 -10.25 -13.29 7.13
CA ALA A 53 -10.70 -13.67 5.80
C ALA A 53 -10.21 -15.08 5.39
N GLU A 54 -9.00 -15.48 5.78
CA GLU A 54 -8.50 -16.85 5.59
C GLU A 54 -9.39 -17.86 6.32
N LYS A 55 -9.80 -17.57 7.57
CA LYS A 55 -10.71 -18.42 8.35
C LYS A 55 -12.08 -18.54 7.68
N ILE A 56 -12.61 -17.43 7.16
CA ILE A 56 -13.93 -17.39 6.49
C ILE A 56 -13.90 -18.18 5.17
N THR A 57 -12.87 -17.96 4.36
CA THR A 57 -12.79 -18.55 3.00
C THR A 57 -12.21 -19.96 2.97
N GLY A 58 -11.55 -20.39 4.05
CA GLY A 58 -10.81 -21.65 4.11
C GLY A 58 -9.58 -21.69 3.20
N LYS A 59 -9.09 -20.52 2.74
CA LYS A 59 -7.97 -20.40 1.80
C LYS A 59 -6.85 -19.58 2.44
N THR A 60 -5.65 -20.16 2.49
CA THR A 60 -4.44 -19.46 2.95
C THR A 60 -3.85 -18.59 1.83
N VAL A 61 -3.35 -17.41 2.19
CA VAL A 61 -2.64 -16.48 1.32
C VAL A 61 -1.28 -16.11 1.90
N GLY A 62 -0.34 -15.76 1.04
CA GLY A 62 0.96 -15.26 1.47
C GLY A 62 0.90 -13.81 1.94
N PHE A 63 1.80 -13.44 2.84
CA PHE A 63 2.00 -12.07 3.30
C PHE A 63 3.35 -11.57 2.77
N LEU A 64 3.34 -10.49 2.00
CA LEU A 64 4.54 -9.85 1.47
C LEU A 64 4.71 -8.48 2.14
N LEU A 65 5.74 -8.36 2.96
CA LEU A 65 6.16 -7.09 3.55
C LEU A 65 7.08 -6.38 2.57
N ASP A 66 6.59 -5.31 1.95
CA ASP A 66 7.37 -4.52 1.00
C ASP A 66 7.96 -3.30 1.70
N THR A 67 9.28 -3.34 1.90
CA THR A 67 10.04 -2.34 2.63
C THR A 67 10.28 -1.09 1.80
N LYS A 68 10.28 0.09 2.43
CA LYS A 68 10.48 1.38 1.76
C LYS A 68 11.80 1.50 0.96
N GLY A 69 12.89 0.93 1.49
CA GLY A 69 14.23 1.08 0.90
C GLY A 69 14.73 2.54 0.88
N ALA A 70 15.73 2.81 0.05
CA ALA A 70 16.32 4.14 -0.13
C ALA A 70 15.50 4.97 -1.13
N GLU A 71 14.40 5.56 -0.68
CA GLU A 71 13.52 6.40 -1.49
C GLU A 71 13.80 7.90 -1.29
N ILE A 72 13.85 8.67 -2.38
CA ILE A 72 13.93 10.14 -2.36
C ILE A 72 12.53 10.70 -2.61
N ARG A 73 12.03 11.55 -1.71
CA ARG A 73 10.72 12.23 -1.82
C ARG A 73 10.90 13.73 -1.63
N THR A 74 10.04 14.51 -2.28
CA THR A 74 9.88 15.94 -1.99
C THR A 74 9.15 16.14 -0.66
N THR A 75 9.27 17.33 -0.08
CA THR A 75 8.56 17.71 1.15
C THR A 75 7.08 18.01 0.89
N VAL A 76 6.30 18.01 1.98
CA VAL A 76 4.88 18.39 1.94
C VAL A 76 4.76 19.87 1.61
N GLN A 77 3.98 20.19 0.58
CA GLN A 77 3.74 21.57 0.16
C GLN A 77 2.58 22.17 0.95
N LYS A 78 2.66 23.46 1.31
CA LYS A 78 1.64 24.13 2.16
C LYS A 78 0.21 23.99 1.62
N GLU A 79 0.04 24.09 0.30
CA GLU A 79 -1.26 23.98 -0.38
C GLU A 79 -1.54 22.55 -0.88
N GLY A 80 -0.72 21.57 -0.50
CA GLY A 80 -0.84 20.16 -0.88
C GLY A 80 -0.49 19.83 -2.33
N LYS A 81 -0.50 20.82 -3.24
CA LYS A 81 -0.13 20.68 -4.65
C LYS A 81 0.60 21.93 -5.12
N ILE A 82 1.52 21.75 -6.07
CA ILE A 82 2.16 22.84 -6.82
C ILE A 82 1.92 22.57 -8.30
N HIS A 83 1.51 23.60 -9.03
CA HIS A 83 1.37 23.56 -10.48
C HIS A 83 2.65 24.10 -11.13
N PHE A 84 3.13 23.43 -12.17
CA PHE A 84 4.26 23.88 -12.98
C PHE A 84 3.84 24.00 -14.44
N ALA A 85 4.30 25.04 -15.12
CA ALA A 85 4.17 25.26 -16.55
C ALA A 85 5.55 25.17 -17.24
N ILE A 86 5.52 24.98 -18.56
CA ILE A 86 6.74 24.99 -19.37
C ILE A 86 7.37 26.39 -19.27
N GLY A 87 8.64 26.44 -18.85
CA GLY A 87 9.39 27.68 -18.68
C GLY A 87 9.52 28.14 -17.23
N ASP A 88 8.84 27.49 -16.27
CA ASP A 88 9.00 27.81 -14.85
C ASP A 88 10.41 27.46 -14.36
N GLU A 89 11.03 28.39 -13.63
CA GLU A 89 12.26 28.14 -12.90
C GLU A 89 11.94 27.73 -11.47
N VAL A 90 12.44 26.56 -11.07
CA VAL A 90 12.14 25.95 -9.76
C VAL A 90 13.45 25.58 -9.07
N ARG A 91 13.56 25.93 -7.79
CA ARG A 91 14.67 25.49 -6.94
C ARG A 91 14.23 24.30 -6.09
N ILE A 92 14.97 23.20 -6.21
CA ILE A 92 14.86 22.07 -5.29
C ILE A 92 16.03 22.20 -4.30
N SER A 93 15.71 22.30 -3.01
CA SER A 93 16.67 22.50 -1.93
C SER A 93 16.48 21.47 -0.83
N MET A 94 17.58 21.16 -0.12
CA MET A 94 17.57 20.40 1.13
C MET A 94 17.42 21.31 2.36
N ASP A 95 17.52 22.63 2.17
CA ASP A 95 17.35 23.66 3.20
C ASP A 95 15.88 24.08 3.28
N ASP A 96 15.26 23.84 4.43
CA ASP A 96 13.85 24.14 4.70
C ASP A 96 13.59 25.61 5.09
N SER A 97 14.64 26.42 5.21
CA SER A 97 14.57 27.85 5.50
C SER A 97 14.47 28.76 4.26
N ILE A 98 14.63 28.19 3.07
CA ILE A 98 14.57 28.88 1.75
C ILE A 98 13.18 28.68 1.15
#